data_AF-A0A6F9C7Y5-F1
#
_entry.id   AF-A0A6F9C7Y5-F1
#
_cell.length_a   1.000
_cell.length_b   1.000
_cell.length_c   1.000
_cell.angle_alpha   90.00
_cell.angle_beta   90.00
_cell.angle_gamma   90.00
#
_symmetry.space_group_name_H-M   'P 1'
#
loop_
_entity.id
_entity.type
_entity.pdbx_description
1 polymer ?
#
loop_
_entity_poly.entity_id
_entity_poly.type
_entity_poly.pdbx_seq_one_letter_code
_entity_poly.pdbx_strand_id
1 'polypeptide(L)'
;MNSNKRLQMVQRVGRDPTSPPSVEGLDLLSPYLFTHRGYNFTILVQVVEAAHPESSGTDQRSTNLEKMPWLEYPDTHPERPRPAPRLFISHLPPNLLPPSLSTKRPKIVYVMRNPKDNMVSYYHFCQVWSKLETPSSFQDFFDQYLTGKMVGGSWFDHDLRSVVVDICDFLGKNLTPSAIDRIVEKARFKNMKKDPKANYEFLPKDVLVLEKGHFLR
;
A
#
# COMPACT_ATOMS: atom_id res chain seq x y z
N MET A 1 -3.11 22.76 -15.82
CA MET A 1 -2.60 22.95 -14.44
C MET A 1 -3.32 21.91 -13.58
N ASN A 2 -2.73 20.91 -12.93
CA ASN A 2 -1.40 20.82 -12.36
C ASN A 2 -1.02 19.33 -12.09
N SER A 3 -0.70 18.56 -13.14
CA SER A 3 -0.23 17.16 -13.05
C SER A 3 1.15 16.98 -12.35
N ASN A 4 1.73 18.07 -11.83
CA ASN A 4 3.09 18.12 -11.29
C ASN A 4 3.20 17.82 -9.79
N LYS A 5 2.12 17.85 -9.00
CA LYS A 5 2.23 17.65 -7.53
C LYS A 5 2.33 16.17 -7.12
N ARG A 6 1.70 15.26 -7.89
CA ARG A 6 1.85 13.81 -7.69
C ARG A 6 3.30 13.34 -7.91
N LEU A 7 3.98 13.93 -8.89
CA LEU A 7 5.41 13.74 -9.08
C LEU A 7 6.22 14.39 -7.94
N GLN A 8 5.83 15.53 -7.39
CA GLN A 8 6.60 16.19 -6.33
C GLN A 8 6.73 15.40 -5.02
N MET A 9 5.74 14.59 -4.62
CA MET A 9 5.88 13.76 -3.41
C MET A 9 6.88 12.61 -3.62
N VAL A 10 6.93 12.07 -4.84
CA VAL A 10 7.89 11.04 -5.28
C VAL A 10 9.28 11.64 -5.54
N GLN A 11 9.33 12.80 -6.21
CA GLN A 11 10.55 13.52 -6.59
C GLN A 11 11.23 14.22 -5.40
N ARG A 12 10.51 14.60 -4.33
CA ARG A 12 11.15 15.13 -3.11
C ARG A 12 12.02 14.11 -2.38
N VAL A 13 11.80 12.82 -2.62
CA VAL A 13 12.67 11.73 -2.11
C VAL A 13 13.85 11.49 -3.07
N GLY A 14 13.92 12.20 -4.20
CA GLY A 14 14.95 12.00 -5.22
C GLY A 14 15.00 10.57 -5.79
N ARG A 15 13.94 9.79 -5.61
CA ARG A 15 13.95 8.33 -5.80
C ARG A 15 12.92 7.91 -6.85
N ASP A 16 13.28 6.90 -7.64
CA ASP A 16 12.36 6.23 -8.56
C ASP A 16 11.23 5.55 -7.76
N PRO A 17 9.94 5.89 -8.00
CA PRO A 17 8.79 5.31 -7.29
C PRO A 17 8.63 3.79 -7.47
N THR A 18 9.33 3.21 -8.43
CA THR A 18 9.34 1.76 -8.71
C THR A 18 10.52 1.05 -8.06
N SER A 19 11.46 1.79 -7.47
CA SER A 19 12.65 1.25 -6.81
C SER A 19 12.42 1.11 -5.29
N PRO A 20 12.82 -0.02 -4.66
CA PRO A 20 12.76 -0.18 -3.21
C PRO A 20 13.61 0.86 -2.47
N PRO A 21 13.29 1.20 -1.21
CA PRO A 21 14.18 2.02 -0.40
C PRO A 21 15.53 1.35 -0.17
N SER A 22 16.62 2.10 -0.33
CA SER A 22 17.89 1.74 0.31
C SER A 22 17.70 1.84 1.82
N VAL A 23 18.08 0.75 2.49
CA VAL A 23 18.11 0.61 3.95
C VAL A 23 19.52 0.25 4.42
N GLU A 24 20.53 0.48 3.58
CA GLU A 24 21.93 0.36 3.98
C GLU A 24 22.18 1.32 5.15
N GLY A 25 22.67 0.79 6.27
CA GLY A 25 22.84 1.52 7.53
C GLY A 25 21.69 1.36 8.54
N LEU A 26 20.49 0.93 8.12
CA LEU A 26 19.42 0.61 9.08
C LEU A 26 19.68 -0.75 9.72
N ASP A 27 19.88 -0.75 11.04
CA ASP A 27 19.92 -1.99 11.82
C ASP A 27 18.50 -2.59 11.92
N LEU A 28 18.17 -3.37 10.90
CA LEU A 28 16.91 -4.12 10.76
C LEU A 28 16.93 -5.48 11.48
N LEU A 29 17.76 -5.70 12.49
CA LEU A 29 17.65 -6.92 13.31
C LEU A 29 16.40 -6.85 14.20
N SER A 30 15.53 -7.87 14.09
CA SER A 30 14.24 -8.04 14.78
C SER A 30 13.19 -6.91 14.65
N PRO A 31 12.83 -6.41 13.45
CA PRO A 31 11.79 -5.42 13.32
C PRO A 31 10.40 -6.05 13.28
N TYR A 32 9.44 -5.42 13.95
CA TYR A 32 8.05 -5.53 13.53
C TYR A 32 7.83 -4.52 12.42
N LEU A 33 7.47 -5.01 11.24
CA LEU A 33 7.10 -4.16 10.12
C LEU A 33 5.59 -4.19 9.95
N PHE A 34 4.99 -3.02 10.10
CA PHE A 34 3.57 -2.84 9.92
C PHE A 34 3.31 -2.28 8.52
N THR A 35 2.70 -3.08 7.66
CA THR A 35 2.31 -2.66 6.32
C THR A 35 0.81 -2.39 6.30
N HIS A 36 0.39 -1.20 5.90
CA HIS A 36 -1.03 -0.86 5.92
C HIS A 36 -1.47 -0.02 4.72
N ARG A 37 -2.67 -0.34 4.21
CA ARG A 37 -3.37 0.44 3.18
C ARG A 37 -4.67 0.99 3.74
N GLY A 38 -4.52 1.73 4.82
CA GLY A 38 -5.51 2.70 5.26
C GLY A 38 -5.07 3.54 6.44
N TYR A 39 -5.47 4.80 6.46
CA TYR A 39 -5.00 5.87 7.36
C TYR A 39 -5.36 5.68 8.86
N ASN A 40 -5.42 4.43 9.33
CA ASN A 40 -5.61 4.03 10.72
C ASN A 40 -4.29 3.65 11.41
N PHE A 41 -3.15 4.16 10.93
CA PHE A 41 -1.83 3.84 11.53
C PHE A 41 -1.78 4.15 13.03
N THR A 42 -2.54 5.14 13.47
CA THR A 42 -2.65 5.54 14.87
C THR A 42 -3.09 4.41 15.80
N ILE A 43 -4.04 3.56 15.39
CA ILE A 43 -4.52 2.44 16.22
C ILE A 43 -3.41 1.41 16.39
N LEU A 44 -2.67 1.14 15.31
CA LEU A 44 -1.60 0.18 15.30
C LEU A 44 -0.43 0.63 16.18
N VAL A 45 -0.08 1.91 16.10
CA VAL A 45 0.91 2.53 17.00
C VAL A 45 0.52 2.30 18.45
N GLN A 46 -0.73 2.60 18.82
CA GLN A 46 -1.22 2.44 20.19
C GLN A 46 -1.21 0.99 20.69
N VAL A 47 -1.63 0.03 19.86
CA VAL A 47 -1.62 -1.40 20.21
C VAL A 47 -0.19 -1.88 20.47
N VAL A 48 0.74 -1.48 19.62
CA VAL A 48 2.14 -1.91 19.73
C VAL A 48 2.85 -1.21 20.88
N GLU A 49 2.56 0.06 21.15
CA GLU A 49 3.02 0.76 22.35
C GLU A 49 2.57 0.04 23.62
N ALA A 50 1.30 -0.36 23.68
CA ALA A 50 0.77 -1.11 24.82
C ALA A 50 1.44 -2.49 24.98
N ALA A 51 1.82 -3.13 23.86
CA ALA A 51 2.48 -4.43 23.87
C ALA A 51 3.99 -4.36 24.14
N HIS A 52 4.64 -3.24 23.77
CA HIS A 52 6.09 -3.04 23.82
C HIS A 52 6.45 -1.64 24.37
N PRO A 53 6.13 -1.33 25.64
CA PRO A 53 6.43 -0.03 26.23
C PRO A 53 7.94 0.28 26.28
N GLU A 54 8.81 -0.74 26.26
CA GLU A 54 10.26 -0.61 26.18
C GLU A 54 10.76 -0.06 24.83
N SER A 55 9.94 -0.20 23.79
CA SER A 55 10.24 0.29 22.44
C SER A 55 9.79 1.73 22.21
N SER A 56 8.81 2.21 23.00
CA SER A 56 8.43 3.61 23.05
C SER A 56 9.47 4.39 23.85
N GLY A 57 10.18 5.31 23.18
CA GLY A 57 11.14 6.19 23.86
C GLY A 57 10.51 6.97 25.02
N THR A 58 11.35 7.47 25.93
CA THR A 58 10.91 8.11 27.19
C THR A 58 10.24 9.47 27.02
N ASP A 59 10.13 9.99 25.79
CA ASP A 59 9.57 11.31 25.53
C ASP A 59 8.05 11.25 25.31
N GLN A 60 7.30 11.76 26.28
CA GLN A 60 5.84 11.85 26.27
C GLN A 60 5.29 12.80 25.19
N ARG A 61 6.13 13.67 24.60
CA ARG A 61 5.78 14.55 23.47
C ARG A 61 6.15 13.98 22.10
N SER A 62 6.75 12.80 22.04
CA SER A 62 7.11 12.20 20.76
C SER A 62 5.87 11.85 19.93
N THR A 63 5.89 12.26 18.67
CA THR A 63 4.82 11.98 17.71
C THR A 63 4.85 10.51 17.30
N ASN A 64 3.71 9.97 16.84
CA ASN A 64 3.65 8.61 16.30
C ASN A 64 4.68 8.36 15.19
N LEU A 65 5.02 9.41 14.44
CA LEU A 65 6.01 9.37 13.36
C LEU A 65 7.43 9.06 13.87
N GLU A 66 7.80 9.59 15.03
CA GLU A 66 9.12 9.39 15.63
C GLU A 66 9.24 8.02 16.31
N LYS A 67 8.12 7.52 16.85
CA LYS A 67 8.04 6.20 17.49
C LYS A 67 8.02 5.06 16.48
N MET A 68 7.27 5.25 15.39
CA MET A 68 7.15 4.31 14.28
C MET A 68 7.53 5.00 12.97
N PRO A 69 8.83 5.07 12.68
CA PRO A 69 9.37 5.63 11.45
C PRO A 69 8.83 4.93 10.18
N TRP A 70 8.49 5.71 9.15
CA TRP A 70 8.15 5.19 7.82
C TRP A 70 9.39 4.75 7.05
N LEU A 71 9.42 3.52 6.54
CA LEU A 71 10.55 3.03 5.73
C LEU A 71 10.80 3.85 4.46
N GLU A 72 9.75 4.37 3.85
CA GLU A 72 9.81 5.18 2.63
C GLU A 72 10.36 6.60 2.83
N TYR A 73 10.52 7.06 4.08
CA TYR A 73 11.01 8.41 4.40
C TYR A 73 12.30 8.36 5.25
N PRO A 74 13.42 7.85 4.71
CA PRO A 74 14.66 7.68 5.47
C PRO A 74 15.19 8.99 6.06
N ASP A 75 15.05 10.10 5.33
CA ASP A 75 15.53 11.43 5.76
C ASP A 75 14.80 11.97 7.01
N THR A 76 13.66 11.39 7.37
CA THR A 76 12.93 11.75 8.59
C THR A 76 13.43 11.01 9.83
N HIS A 77 14.38 10.08 9.65
CA HIS A 77 14.96 9.28 10.72
C HIS A 77 16.42 9.66 10.91
N PRO A 78 16.77 10.46 11.94
CA PRO A 78 18.17 10.58 12.32
C PRO A 78 18.70 9.16 12.62
N GLU A 79 19.92 8.84 12.20
CA GLU A 79 20.61 7.59 12.54
C GLU A 79 20.80 7.51 14.06
N ARG A 80 19.75 7.11 14.75
CA ARG A 80 19.74 6.90 16.19
C ARG A 80 19.66 5.39 16.43
N PRO A 81 20.56 4.83 17.26
CA PRO A 81 20.38 3.47 17.76
C PRO A 81 18.99 3.36 18.40
N ARG A 82 18.14 2.49 17.84
CA ARG A 82 16.80 2.22 18.38
C ARG A 82 16.83 0.97 19.27
N PRO A 83 16.24 1.04 20.48
CA PRO A 83 16.14 -0.12 21.35
C PRO A 83 15.29 -1.22 20.69
N ALA A 84 15.52 -2.47 21.08
CA ALA A 84 14.70 -3.59 20.64
C ALA A 84 13.42 -3.68 21.51
N PRO A 85 12.28 -4.10 20.94
CA PRO A 85 12.06 -4.38 19.51
C PRO A 85 11.99 -3.11 18.67
N ARG A 86 12.52 -3.16 17.44
CA ARG A 86 12.50 -2.01 16.53
C ARG A 86 11.20 -1.99 15.76
N LEU A 87 10.52 -0.85 15.75
CA LEU A 87 9.21 -0.71 15.15
C LEU A 87 9.32 0.15 13.89
N PHE A 88 8.77 -0.36 12.80
CA PHE A 88 8.71 0.37 11.53
C PHE A 88 7.32 0.24 10.93
N ILE A 89 6.92 1.28 10.21
CA ILE A 89 5.69 1.28 9.44
C ILE A 89 6.01 1.51 7.96
N SER A 90 5.16 1.01 7.08
CA SER A 90 5.29 1.27 5.66
C SER A 90 3.95 1.20 4.93
N HIS A 91 3.78 2.06 3.93
CA HIS A 91 2.72 1.93 2.94
C HIS A 91 3.14 1.10 1.71
N LEU A 92 4.40 0.66 1.64
CA LEU A 92 4.93 -0.02 0.48
C LEU A 92 4.27 -1.39 0.29
N PRO A 93 3.93 -1.77 -0.96
CA PRO A 93 3.52 -3.13 -1.27
C PRO A 93 4.71 -4.09 -1.06
N PRO A 94 4.46 -5.38 -0.83
CA PRO A 94 5.50 -6.36 -0.50
C PRO A 94 6.67 -6.39 -1.51
N ASN A 95 6.40 -6.16 -2.80
CA ASN A 95 7.42 -6.15 -3.85
C ASN A 95 8.33 -4.91 -3.85
N LEU A 96 7.95 -3.84 -3.14
CA LEU A 96 8.77 -2.63 -2.97
C LEU A 96 9.43 -2.57 -1.58
N LEU A 97 9.19 -3.56 -0.73
CA LEU A 97 9.91 -3.67 0.53
C LEU A 97 11.40 -3.95 0.28
N PRO A 98 12.30 -3.42 1.12
CA PRO A 98 13.73 -3.69 1.00
C PRO A 98 14.04 -5.19 0.96
N PRO A 99 14.79 -5.69 -0.04
CA PRO A 99 15.10 -7.12 -0.16
C PRO A 99 15.81 -7.69 1.06
N SER A 100 16.61 -6.87 1.77
CA SER A 100 17.29 -7.24 3.01
C SER A 100 16.36 -7.59 4.17
N LEU A 101 15.07 -7.23 4.11
CA LEU A 101 14.08 -7.71 5.06
C LEU A 101 13.86 -9.21 4.92
N SER A 102 13.90 -9.76 3.70
CA SER A 102 13.70 -11.19 3.48
C SER A 102 14.75 -12.06 4.18
N THR A 103 15.99 -11.59 4.26
CA THR A 103 17.10 -12.32 4.90
C THR A 103 17.03 -12.26 6.43
N LYS A 104 16.50 -11.17 6.99
CA LYS A 104 16.40 -10.95 8.45
C LYS A 104 15.10 -11.48 9.08
N ARG A 105 14.14 -11.95 8.26
CA ARG A 105 12.84 -12.53 8.69
C ARG A 105 12.11 -11.69 9.75
N PRO A 106 11.77 -10.42 9.45
CA PRO A 106 10.97 -9.60 10.34
C PRO A 106 9.59 -10.24 10.56
N LYS A 107 8.95 -9.87 11.67
CA LYS A 107 7.53 -10.14 11.84
C LYS A 107 6.76 -9.04 11.08
N ILE A 108 6.04 -9.42 10.03
CA ILE A 108 5.24 -8.48 9.23
C ILE A 108 3.78 -8.62 9.64
N VAL A 109 3.15 -7.49 9.96
CA VAL A 109 1.71 -7.41 10.21
C VAL A 109 1.09 -6.56 9.11
N TYR A 110 0.28 -7.21 8.27
CA TYR A 110 -0.44 -6.56 7.19
C TYR A 110 -1.86 -6.18 7.61
N VAL A 111 -2.20 -4.90 7.52
CA VAL A 111 -3.51 -4.38 7.91
C VAL A 111 -4.28 -3.90 6.68
N MET A 112 -5.39 -4.58 6.39
CA MET A 112 -6.37 -4.14 5.41
C MET A 112 -7.59 -3.51 6.08
N ARG A 113 -8.18 -2.53 5.40
CA ARG A 113 -9.48 -1.95 5.73
C ARG A 113 -10.43 -2.16 4.56
N ASN A 114 -11.73 -2.19 4.84
CA ASN A 114 -12.74 -2.13 3.79
C ASN A 114 -12.41 -1.00 2.80
N PRO A 115 -12.35 -1.26 1.48
CA PRO A 115 -11.94 -0.27 0.48
C PRO A 115 -12.88 0.94 0.43
N LYS A 116 -14.17 0.76 0.74
CA LYS A 116 -15.14 1.88 0.75
C LYS A 116 -14.82 2.87 1.87
N ASP A 117 -14.56 2.35 3.07
CA ASP A 117 -14.21 3.19 4.22
C ASP A 117 -12.83 3.83 4.04
N ASN A 118 -11.89 3.08 3.46
CA ASN A 118 -10.56 3.58 3.13
C ASN A 118 -10.64 4.78 2.16
N MET A 119 -11.41 4.62 1.09
CA MET A 119 -11.61 5.64 0.06
C MET A 119 -12.19 6.93 0.66
N VAL A 120 -13.27 6.84 1.43
CA VAL A 120 -13.87 8.02 2.08
C VAL A 120 -12.88 8.69 3.03
N SER A 121 -12.19 7.92 3.86
CA SER A 121 -11.16 8.44 4.78
C SER A 121 -10.03 9.14 4.03
N TYR A 122 -9.58 8.58 2.91
CA TYR A 122 -8.49 9.14 2.11
C TYR A 122 -8.94 10.42 1.38
N TYR A 123 -10.17 10.47 0.88
CA TYR A 123 -10.72 11.70 0.28
C TYR A 123 -10.62 12.89 1.23
N HIS A 124 -11.07 12.72 2.48
CA HIS A 124 -10.96 13.77 3.50
C HIS A 124 -9.50 14.05 3.90
N PHE A 125 -8.64 13.02 3.97
CA PHE A 125 -7.22 13.22 4.27
C PHE A 125 -6.51 14.10 3.22
N CYS A 126 -6.84 13.96 1.93
CA CYS A 126 -6.30 14.82 0.88
C CYS A 126 -6.72 16.29 0.99
N GLN A 127 -7.80 16.60 1.72
CA GLN A 127 -8.25 17.98 1.92
C GLN A 127 -7.44 18.71 2.99
N VAL A 128 -6.94 17.98 3.99
CA VAL A 128 -6.22 18.54 5.13
C VAL A 128 -4.70 18.43 5.01
N TRP A 129 -4.20 17.48 4.22
CA TRP A 129 -2.77 17.25 4.10
C TRP A 129 -2.16 18.04 2.93
N SER A 130 -1.46 19.13 3.26
CA SER A 130 -0.92 20.09 2.27
C SER A 130 0.06 19.50 1.24
N LYS A 131 0.66 18.33 1.53
CA LYS A 131 1.55 17.64 0.60
C LYS A 131 0.82 16.75 -0.41
N LEU A 132 -0.49 16.55 -0.25
CA LEU A 132 -1.32 15.81 -1.19
C LEU A 132 -2.05 16.76 -2.12
N GLU A 133 -2.35 16.29 -3.32
CA GLU A 133 -3.24 17.00 -4.22
C GLU A 133 -4.67 16.88 -3.70
N THR A 134 -5.31 18.03 -3.49
CA THR A 134 -6.72 18.07 -3.12
C THR A 134 -7.55 17.73 -4.36
N PRO A 135 -8.38 16.67 -4.31
CA PRO A 135 -9.18 16.28 -5.45
C PRO A 135 -10.21 17.37 -5.79
N SER A 136 -10.47 17.54 -7.08
CA SER A 136 -11.43 18.54 -7.56
C SER A 136 -12.88 18.24 -7.17
N SER A 137 -13.21 16.95 -7.06
CA SER A 137 -14.51 16.43 -6.63
C SER A 137 -14.35 15.02 -6.05
N PHE A 138 -15.38 14.51 -5.38
CA PHE A 138 -15.39 13.11 -4.94
C PHE A 138 -15.40 12.13 -6.12
N GLN A 139 -16.06 12.47 -7.23
CA GLN A 139 -16.09 11.62 -8.42
C GLN A 139 -14.70 11.48 -9.06
N ASP A 140 -13.99 12.59 -9.20
CA ASP A 140 -12.60 12.60 -9.69
C ASP A 140 -11.68 11.77 -8.76
N PHE A 141 -11.83 11.93 -7.44
CA PHE A 141 -11.13 11.10 -6.47
C PHE A 141 -11.48 9.61 -6.61
N PHE A 142 -12.76 9.28 -6.76
CA PHE A 142 -13.26 7.92 -6.91
C PHE A 142 -12.62 7.23 -8.12
N ASP A 143 -12.59 7.91 -9.27
CA ASP A 143 -11.99 7.39 -10.49
C ASP A 143 -10.47 7.21 -10.33
N GLN A 144 -9.79 8.14 -9.66
CA GLN A 144 -8.37 8.01 -9.34
C GLN A 144 -8.10 6.84 -8.39
N TYR A 145 -8.95 6.63 -7.38
CA TYR A 145 -8.85 5.54 -6.43
C TYR A 145 -8.98 4.17 -7.12
N LEU A 146 -10.02 4.00 -7.96
CA LEU A 146 -10.25 2.76 -8.71
C LEU A 146 -9.14 2.47 -9.73
N THR A 147 -8.63 3.49 -10.38
CA THR A 147 -7.57 3.35 -11.40
C THR A 147 -6.16 3.27 -10.80
N GLY A 148 -6.04 3.31 -9.46
CA GLY A 148 -4.76 3.29 -8.77
C GLY A 148 -3.90 4.53 -9.03
N LYS A 149 -4.51 5.63 -9.43
CA LYS A 149 -3.88 6.93 -9.62
C LYS A 149 -3.67 7.70 -8.32
N MET A 150 -3.57 6.99 -7.20
CA MET A 150 -3.33 7.54 -5.86
C MET A 150 -1.84 7.49 -5.48
N VAL A 151 -1.49 8.13 -4.35
CA VAL A 151 -0.21 7.87 -3.69
C VAL A 151 -0.21 6.43 -3.15
N GLY A 152 0.87 5.69 -3.39
CA GLY A 152 0.97 4.26 -3.08
C GLY A 152 0.25 3.33 -4.08
N GLY A 153 -0.28 3.82 -5.20
CA GLY A 153 -0.81 2.99 -6.30
C GLY A 153 -2.23 2.46 -6.09
N SER A 154 -2.57 1.35 -6.76
CA SER A 154 -3.89 0.69 -6.69
C SER A 154 -4.12 -0.01 -5.36
N TRP A 155 -5.26 0.23 -4.70
CA TRP A 155 -5.63 -0.47 -3.46
C TRP A 155 -5.78 -1.97 -3.72
N PHE A 156 -6.38 -2.34 -4.85
CA PHE A 156 -6.66 -3.72 -5.25
C PHE A 156 -5.40 -4.52 -5.58
N ASP A 157 -4.34 -3.84 -6.03
CA ASP A 157 -3.12 -4.51 -6.49
C ASP A 157 -2.08 -4.70 -5.38
N HIS A 158 -2.30 -4.11 -4.18
CA HIS A 158 -1.26 -4.00 -3.16
C HIS A 158 -0.76 -5.34 -2.66
N ASP A 159 -1.65 -6.33 -2.51
CA ASP A 159 -1.32 -7.69 -2.06
C ASP A 159 -1.82 -8.78 -3.04
N LEU A 160 -2.16 -8.39 -4.27
CA LEU A 160 -2.76 -9.30 -5.25
C LEU A 160 -1.87 -10.52 -5.53
N ARG A 161 -0.55 -10.34 -5.51
CA ARG A 161 0.39 -11.45 -5.75
C ARG A 161 0.34 -12.51 -4.65
N SER A 162 0.31 -12.09 -3.39
CA SER A 162 0.24 -13.02 -2.25
C SER A 162 -1.07 -13.78 -2.28
N VAL A 163 -2.18 -13.09 -2.53
CA VAL A 163 -3.50 -13.72 -2.70
C VAL A 163 -3.50 -14.77 -3.83
N VAL A 164 -2.85 -14.48 -4.97
CA VAL A 164 -2.73 -15.46 -6.06
C VAL A 164 -1.90 -16.68 -5.63
N VAL A 165 -0.82 -16.48 -4.87
CA VAL A 165 -0.01 -17.58 -4.32
C VAL A 165 -0.85 -18.42 -3.35
N ASP A 166 -1.54 -17.79 -2.40
CA ASP A 166 -2.38 -18.48 -1.41
C ASP A 166 -3.49 -19.31 -2.09
N ILE A 167 -4.12 -18.78 -3.15
CA ILE A 167 -5.11 -19.52 -3.94
C ILE A 167 -4.45 -20.72 -4.64
N CYS A 168 -3.25 -20.55 -5.21
CA CYS A 168 -2.54 -21.65 -5.86
C CYS A 168 -2.18 -22.75 -4.86
N ASP A 169 -1.68 -22.38 -3.69
CA ASP A 169 -1.32 -23.29 -2.60
C ASP A 169 -2.56 -24.03 -2.08
N PHE A 170 -3.66 -23.32 -1.86
CA PHE A 170 -4.95 -23.90 -1.48
C PHE A 170 -5.45 -24.93 -2.51
N LEU A 171 -5.25 -24.67 -3.79
CA LEU A 171 -5.60 -25.57 -4.89
C LEU A 171 -4.55 -26.68 -5.12
N GLY A 172 -3.46 -26.73 -4.33
CA GLY A 172 -2.36 -27.68 -4.49
C GLY A 172 -1.60 -27.52 -5.81
N LYS A 173 -1.51 -26.28 -6.33
CA LYS A 173 -0.86 -25.95 -7.60
C LYS A 173 0.47 -25.24 -7.37
N ASN A 174 1.57 -25.95 -7.62
CA ASN A 174 2.91 -25.38 -7.60
C ASN A 174 3.21 -24.67 -8.93
N LEU A 175 2.88 -23.38 -9.03
CA LEU A 175 3.17 -22.57 -10.21
C LEU A 175 4.55 -21.90 -10.12
N THR A 176 5.19 -21.71 -11.28
CA THR A 176 6.46 -20.96 -11.32
C THR A 176 6.23 -19.48 -11.03
N PRO A 177 7.21 -18.74 -10.50
CA PRO A 177 7.08 -17.30 -10.24
C PRO A 177 6.60 -16.52 -11.48
N SER A 178 7.14 -16.84 -12.66
CA SER A 178 6.71 -16.24 -13.93
C SER A 178 5.25 -16.54 -14.29
N ALA A 179 4.74 -17.73 -13.95
CA ALA A 179 3.34 -18.07 -14.14
C ALA A 179 2.43 -17.29 -13.18
N ILE A 180 2.84 -17.17 -11.91
CA ILE A 180 2.15 -16.33 -10.92
C ILE A 180 2.08 -14.89 -11.42
N ASP A 181 3.20 -14.32 -11.87
CA ASP A 181 3.25 -12.93 -12.32
C ASP A 181 2.35 -12.68 -13.54
N ARG A 182 2.22 -13.66 -14.46
CA ARG A 182 1.25 -13.59 -15.57
C ARG A 182 -0.20 -13.58 -15.09
N ILE A 183 -0.53 -14.39 -14.08
CA ILE A 183 -1.88 -14.43 -13.50
C ILE A 183 -2.18 -13.10 -12.81
N VAL A 184 -1.24 -12.60 -12.01
CA VAL A 184 -1.35 -11.30 -11.33
C VAL A 184 -1.59 -10.19 -12.34
N GLU A 185 -0.80 -10.11 -13.41
CA GLU A 185 -1.00 -9.07 -14.43
C GLU A 185 -2.37 -9.21 -15.08
N LYS A 186 -2.81 -10.42 -15.43
CA LYS A 186 -4.14 -10.65 -16.01
C LYS A 186 -5.27 -10.25 -15.06
N ALA A 187 -5.12 -10.51 -13.76
CA ALA A 187 -6.10 -10.24 -12.72
C ALA A 187 -6.19 -8.75 -12.31
N ARG A 188 -5.29 -7.88 -12.78
CA ARG A 188 -5.41 -6.44 -12.53
C ARG A 188 -6.69 -5.88 -13.15
N PHE A 189 -7.36 -4.99 -12.41
CA PHE A 189 -8.63 -4.40 -12.84
C PHE A 189 -8.59 -3.80 -14.26
N LYS A 190 -7.53 -3.04 -14.57
CA LYS A 190 -7.28 -2.43 -15.89
C LYS A 190 -7.26 -3.45 -17.05
N ASN A 191 -6.86 -4.69 -16.77
CA ASN A 191 -6.71 -5.75 -17.76
C ASN A 191 -7.97 -6.61 -17.81
N MET A 192 -8.59 -6.92 -16.67
CA MET A 192 -9.90 -7.58 -16.63
C MET A 192 -10.98 -6.78 -17.36
N LYS A 193 -10.95 -5.44 -17.28
CA LYS A 193 -11.88 -4.56 -18.01
C LYS A 193 -11.82 -4.76 -19.54
N LYS A 194 -10.71 -5.27 -20.06
CA LYS A 194 -10.48 -5.54 -21.48
C LYS A 194 -10.62 -7.02 -21.85
N ASP A 195 -10.73 -7.92 -20.86
CA ASP A 195 -10.90 -9.36 -21.10
C ASP A 195 -12.40 -9.65 -21.27
N PRO A 196 -12.85 -10.08 -22.47
CA PRO A 196 -14.26 -10.40 -22.71
C PRO A 196 -14.82 -11.40 -21.70
N LYS A 197 -13.99 -12.35 -21.22
CA LYS A 197 -14.41 -13.36 -20.25
C LYS A 197 -14.67 -12.80 -18.86
N ALA A 198 -14.13 -11.63 -18.54
CA ALA A 198 -14.27 -11.00 -17.23
C ALA A 198 -15.19 -9.78 -17.26
N ASN A 199 -15.23 -9.04 -18.37
CA ASN A 199 -16.05 -7.83 -18.50
C ASN A 199 -17.48 -8.12 -18.99
N TYR A 200 -17.73 -9.32 -19.52
CA TYR A 200 -19.02 -9.80 -20.00
C TYR A 200 -19.69 -8.95 -21.08
N GLU A 201 -18.92 -8.14 -21.81
CA GLU A 201 -19.47 -7.25 -22.84
C GLU A 201 -20.08 -8.00 -24.04
N PHE A 202 -19.79 -9.30 -24.16
CA PHE A 202 -20.37 -10.19 -25.17
C PHE A 202 -21.77 -10.71 -24.83
N LEU A 203 -22.26 -10.53 -23.59
CA LEU A 203 -23.55 -11.07 -23.18
C LEU A 203 -24.73 -10.31 -23.83
N PRO A 204 -25.86 -11.00 -24.08
CA PRO A 204 -27.08 -10.38 -24.59
C PRO A 204 -27.59 -9.22 -23.72
N LYS A 205 -28.23 -8.23 -24.35
CA LYS A 205 -28.70 -7.00 -23.66
C LYS A 205 -29.80 -7.24 -22.62
N ASP A 206 -30.55 -8.33 -22.76
CA ASP A 206 -31.54 -8.79 -21.77
C ASP A 206 -30.88 -9.34 -20.50
N VAL A 207 -29.60 -9.75 -20.57
CA VAL A 207 -28.80 -10.21 -19.43
C VAL A 207 -27.95 -9.06 -18.86
N LEU A 208 -27.29 -8.29 -19.73
CA LEU A 208 -26.41 -7.19 -19.33
C LEU A 208 -26.75 -5.91 -20.11
N VAL A 209 -27.43 -4.97 -19.42
CA VAL A 209 -27.84 -3.69 -20.00
C VAL A 209 -26.67 -2.71 -20.02
N LEU A 210 -25.74 -2.88 -20.96
CA LEU A 210 -24.52 -2.07 -21.10
C LEU A 210 -24.79 -0.57 -21.35
N GLU A 211 -25.98 -0.23 -21.84
CA GLU A 211 -26.44 1.16 -22.00
C GLU A 211 -26.54 1.91 -20.66
N LYS A 212 -26.68 1.19 -19.54
CA LYS A 212 -26.70 1.75 -18.17
C LYS A 212 -25.32 1.75 -17.51
N GLY A 213 -24.28 1.27 -18.20
CA GLY A 213 -22.90 1.23 -17.73
C GLY A 213 -22.24 -0.14 -17.91
N HIS A 214 -20.93 -0.21 -17.63
CA HIS A 214 -20.14 -1.44 -17.75
C HIS A 214 -20.21 -2.28 -16.47
N PHE A 215 -20.01 -3.60 -16.61
CA PHE A 215 -19.90 -4.53 -15.48
C PHE A 215 -18.68 -4.21 -14.60
N LEU A 216 -17.51 -4.05 -15.23
CA LEU A 216 -16.29 -3.54 -14.61
C LEU A 216 -16.15 -2.04 -14.91
N ARG A 217 -16.51 -1.20 -13.94
CA ARG A 217 -16.57 0.27 -14.08
C ARG A 217 -15.20 0.93 -13.94
#